data_AF-A0A382XUE0-F1
#
_entry.id   AF-A0A382XUE0-F1
#
_cell.length_a   1.000
_cell.length_b   1.000
_cell.length_c   1.000
_cell.angle_alpha   90.00
_cell.angle_beta   90.00
_cell.angle_gamma   90.00
#
_symmetry.space_group_name_H-M   'P 1'
#
loop_
_entity.id
_entity.type
_entity.pdbx_description
1 polymer ?
#
loop_
_entity_poly.entity_id
_entity_poly.type
_entity_poly.pdbx_seq_one_letter_code
_entity_poly.pdbx_strand_id
1 'polypeptide(L)'
;MFNIRVSMRIFITGTTGFLGQQLSNLLIKKGHKIGTLARNVAKSDRAIASNTESMIEGEKHKGISYYFGDLTDYLNIQDVLTNFKPDVIIHLAAQTSVAYSFTHTTEVFNVN
;
A
#
# COMPACT_ATOMS: atom_id res chain seq x y z
N MET A 1 -6.87 -30.68 -19.42
CA MET A 1 -5.89 -29.59 -19.63
C MET A 1 -5.71 -28.87 -18.29
N PHE A 2 -4.66 -29.18 -17.53
CA PHE A 2 -4.39 -28.53 -16.24
C PHE A 2 -3.84 -27.13 -16.51
N ASN A 3 -4.63 -26.10 -16.24
CA ASN A 3 -4.17 -24.71 -16.29
C ASN A 3 -3.44 -24.43 -14.96
N ILE A 4 -2.14 -24.71 -14.90
CA ILE A 4 -1.31 -24.41 -13.72
C ILE A 4 -1.13 -22.89 -13.68
N ARG A 5 -2.03 -22.19 -12.98
CA ARG A 5 -1.81 -20.78 -12.66
C ARG A 5 -0.70 -20.70 -11.62
N VAL A 6 0.45 -20.16 -12.00
CA VAL A 6 1.55 -19.88 -11.07
C VAL A 6 1.09 -18.79 -10.11
N SER A 7 0.95 -19.14 -8.84
CA SER A 7 0.72 -18.16 -7.76
C SER A 7 2.01 -17.39 -7.51
N MET A 8 1.90 -16.07 -7.41
CA MET A 8 3.03 -15.15 -7.18
C MET A 8 2.78 -14.36 -5.89
N ARG A 9 3.84 -13.93 -5.23
CA ARG A 9 3.82 -12.95 -4.15
C ARG A 9 4.02 -11.56 -4.76
N ILE A 10 3.00 -10.72 -4.65
CA ILE A 10 3.00 -9.37 -5.23
C ILE A 10 2.92 -8.36 -4.09
N PHE A 11 3.93 -7.50 -3.97
CA PHE A 11 3.92 -6.42 -3.00
C PHE A 11 3.41 -5.14 -3.67
N ILE A 12 2.36 -4.56 -3.13
CA ILE A 12 1.70 -3.38 -3.69
C ILE A 12 1.76 -2.25 -2.66
N THR A 13 2.40 -1.12 -2.97
CA THR A 13 2.27 0.09 -2.15
C THR A 13 1.01 0.86 -2.56
N GLY A 14 0.39 1.59 -1.62
CA GLY A 14 -0.80 2.38 -1.95
C GLY A 14 -2.07 1.55 -2.18
N THR A 15 -2.17 0.33 -1.62
CA THR A 15 -3.39 -0.50 -1.73
C THR A 15 -4.61 0.12 -1.09
N THR A 16 -4.40 1.08 -0.20
CA THR A 16 -5.47 1.81 0.45
C THR A 16 -6.15 2.77 -0.54
N GLY A 17 -5.42 3.23 -1.57
CA GLY A 17 -5.91 4.07 -2.66
C GLY A 17 -6.89 3.35 -3.58
N PHE A 18 -7.64 4.11 -4.39
CA PHE A 18 -8.64 3.57 -5.32
C PHE A 18 -8.06 2.50 -6.26
N LEU A 19 -6.99 2.84 -6.98
CA LEU A 19 -6.35 1.91 -7.94
C LEU A 19 -5.75 0.70 -7.24
N GLY A 20 -5.06 0.92 -6.12
CA GLY A 20 -4.42 -0.14 -5.36
C GLY A 20 -5.43 -1.17 -4.82
N GLN A 21 -6.57 -0.71 -4.31
CA GLN A 21 -7.63 -1.59 -3.82
C GLN A 21 -8.26 -2.43 -4.94
N GLN A 22 -8.56 -1.80 -6.09
CA GLN A 22 -9.13 -2.54 -7.23
C GLN A 22 -8.14 -3.58 -7.78
N LEU A 23 -6.86 -3.21 -7.88
CA LEU A 23 -5.81 -4.10 -8.35
C LEU A 23 -5.56 -5.26 -7.39
N SER A 24 -5.46 -5.01 -6.07
CA SER A 24 -5.24 -6.05 -5.08
C SER A 24 -6.38 -7.06 -5.10
N ASN A 25 -7.63 -6.60 -5.19
CA ASN A 25 -8.80 -7.46 -5.28
C ASN A 25 -8.79 -8.33 -6.54
N LEU A 26 -8.41 -7.76 -7.69
CA LEU A 26 -8.28 -8.52 -8.94
C LEU A 26 -7.20 -9.60 -8.84
N LEU A 27 -6.04 -9.29 -8.27
CA LEU A 27 -4.92 -10.22 -8.17
C LEU A 27 -5.17 -11.35 -7.15
N ILE A 28 -5.86 -11.06 -6.04
CA ILE A 28 -6.31 -12.10 -5.10
C ILE A 28 -7.27 -13.06 -5.81
N LYS A 29 -8.25 -12.55 -6.57
CA LYS A 29 -9.17 -13.39 -7.36
C LYS A 29 -8.44 -14.24 -8.40
N LYS A 30 -7.27 -13.81 -8.87
CA LYS A 30 -6.42 -14.59 -9.78
C LYS A 30 -5.56 -15.66 -9.08
N GLY A 31 -5.52 -15.68 -7.74
CA GLY A 31 -4.79 -16.65 -6.94
C GLY A 31 -3.39 -16.21 -6.50
N HIS A 32 -3.08 -14.91 -6.57
CA HIS A 32 -1.81 -14.36 -6.09
C HIS A 32 -1.88 -14.01 -4.59
N LYS A 33 -0.73 -14.05 -3.93
CA LYS A 33 -0.57 -13.60 -2.54
C LYS A 33 -0.17 -12.13 -2.53
N ILE A 34 -0.89 -11.31 -1.79
CA ILE A 34 -0.67 -9.86 -1.79
C ILE A 34 -0.07 -9.41 -0.46
N GLY A 35 0.96 -8.57 -0.54
CA GLY A 35 1.54 -7.84 0.59
C GLY A 35 1.39 -6.34 0.35
N THR A 36 1.28 -5.56 1.42
CA THR A 36 1.22 -4.10 1.31
C THR A 36 1.81 -3.40 2.52
N LEU A 37 2.29 -2.17 2.29
CA LEU A 37 2.62 -1.22 3.33
C LEU A 37 1.41 -0.30 3.59
N ALA A 38 1.03 -0.16 4.84
CA ALA A 38 -0.02 0.74 5.29
C ALA A 38 0.49 1.67 6.40
N ARG A 39 0.14 2.96 6.33
CA ARG A 39 0.39 3.90 7.43
C ARG A 39 -0.65 3.66 8.53
N ASN A 40 -0.20 3.43 9.76
CA ASN A 40 -1.08 3.31 10.93
C ASN A 40 -1.36 4.72 11.48
N VAL A 41 -2.63 5.09 11.66
CA VAL A 41 -2.99 6.42 12.14
C VAL A 41 -4.09 6.28 13.19
N ALA A 42 -3.92 6.96 14.33
CA ALA A 42 -4.87 6.93 15.43
C ALA A 42 -6.21 7.57 14.99
N LYS A 43 -7.33 7.06 15.52
CA LYS A 43 -8.69 7.53 15.20
C LYS A 43 -8.89 9.04 15.41
N SER A 44 -8.12 9.66 16.31
CA SER A 44 -8.18 11.08 16.68
C SER A 44 -7.73 12.05 15.57
N ASP A 45 -6.86 11.61 14.66
CA ASP A 45 -6.16 12.53 13.76
C ASP A 45 -6.85 12.67 12.39
N ARG A 46 -7.99 11.98 12.22
CA ARG A 46 -8.70 11.87 10.93
C ARG A 46 -9.43 13.13 10.50
N ALA A 47 -9.84 13.99 11.43
CA ALA A 47 -10.49 15.25 11.08
C ALA A 47 -9.53 16.20 10.33
N ILE A 48 -8.23 16.06 10.57
CA ILE A 48 -7.15 16.79 9.87
C ILE A 48 -6.71 16.02 8.60
N ALA A 49 -6.77 14.69 8.63
CA ALA A 49 -6.39 13.82 7.51
C ALA A 49 -7.49 13.59 6.44
N SER A 50 -8.63 14.29 6.49
CA SER A 50 -9.72 14.15 5.50
C SER A 50 -9.33 14.51 4.05
N ASN A 51 -8.19 15.19 3.88
CA ASN A 51 -7.54 15.45 2.58
C ASN A 51 -6.44 14.45 2.20
N THR A 52 -6.19 13.44 3.05
CA THR A 52 -5.16 12.42 2.83
C THR A 52 -5.88 11.12 2.58
N GLU A 53 -6.05 10.80 1.30
CA GLU A 53 -6.70 9.58 0.87
C GLU A 53 -6.13 8.37 1.62
N SER A 54 -7.06 7.48 2.00
CA SER A 54 -6.78 6.06 2.13
C SER A 54 -6.04 5.60 3.38
N MET A 55 -6.77 5.61 4.49
CA MET A 55 -6.37 5.10 5.80
C MET A 55 -7.11 3.78 6.08
N ILE A 56 -6.44 2.79 6.70
CA ILE A 56 -7.08 1.50 7.06
C ILE A 56 -7.58 1.57 8.51
N GLU A 57 -8.87 1.35 8.74
CA GLU A 57 -9.43 1.14 10.09
C GLU A 57 -9.13 -0.26 10.63
N GLY A 58 -7.89 -0.76 10.59
CA GLY A 58 -7.62 -2.15 11.00
C GLY A 58 -8.44 -3.22 10.22
N GLU A 59 -9.21 -2.82 9.20
CA GLU A 59 -9.98 -3.68 8.32
C GLU A 59 -9.02 -4.41 7.38
N LYS A 60 -8.46 -5.48 7.91
CA LYS A 60 -7.62 -6.39 7.15
C LYS A 60 -8.51 -7.12 6.16
N HIS A 61 -8.34 -6.79 4.87
CA HIS A 61 -8.94 -7.57 3.81
C HIS A 61 -8.36 -9.00 3.82
N LYS A 62 -9.24 -10.00 3.82
CA LYS A 62 -8.81 -11.41 3.77
C LYS A 62 -7.94 -11.63 2.53
N GLY A 63 -6.76 -12.22 2.73
CA GLY A 63 -5.81 -12.51 1.65
C GLY A 63 -4.72 -11.45 1.40
N ILE A 64 -4.71 -10.35 2.16
CA ILE A 64 -3.63 -9.35 2.15
C ILE A 64 -2.80 -9.45 3.43
N SER A 65 -1.48 -9.54 3.27
CA SER A 65 -0.50 -9.36 4.34
C SER A 65 -0.21 -7.87 4.52
N TYR A 66 -0.62 -7.31 5.65
CA TYR A 66 -0.39 -5.91 5.99
C TYR A 66 0.88 -5.73 6.81
N TYR A 67 1.74 -4.84 6.35
CA TYR A 67 2.90 -4.33 7.06
C TYR A 67 2.66 -2.86 7.37
N PHE A 68 2.98 -2.44 8.59
CA PHE A 68 2.76 -1.07 9.01
C PHE A 68 4.07 -0.29 9.04
N GLY A 69 4.06 0.89 8.43
CA GLY A 69 5.23 1.75 8.31
C GLY A 69 4.98 2.90 7.33
N ASP A 70 5.99 3.73 7.17
CA ASP A 70 6.00 4.81 6.19
C ASP A 70 6.88 4.45 5.00
N LEU A 71 6.50 4.90 3.81
CA LEU A 71 7.24 4.64 2.58
C LEU A 71 8.62 5.31 2.59
N THR A 72 8.77 6.43 3.31
CA THR A 72 10.04 7.16 3.41
C THR A 72 11.00 6.53 4.42
N ASP A 73 10.56 5.52 5.19
CA ASP A 73 11.42 4.77 6.10
C ASP A 73 12.08 3.59 5.35
N TYR A 74 13.30 3.83 4.87
CA TYR A 74 14.08 2.85 4.12
C TYR A 74 14.28 1.53 4.89
N LEU A 75 14.54 1.58 6.20
CA LEU A 75 14.81 0.38 6.99
C LEU A 75 13.54 -0.46 7.13
N ASN A 76 12.40 0.20 7.35
CA ASN A 76 11.11 -0.49 7.39
C ASN A 76 10.79 -1.16 6.05
N ILE A 77 10.98 -0.46 4.92
CA ILE A 77 10.77 -1.03 3.58
C ILE A 77 11.70 -2.24 3.36
N GLN A 78 12.97 -2.12 3.71
CA GLN A 78 13.93 -3.20 3.57
C GLN A 78 13.50 -4.44 4.36
N ASP A 79 13.09 -4.27 5.61
CA ASP A 79 12.61 -5.36 6.47
C ASP A 79 11.33 -5.99 5.91
N VAL A 80 10.37 -5.18 5.47
CA VAL A 80 9.11 -5.65 4.90
C VAL A 80 9.33 -6.47 3.63
N LEU A 81 10.15 -5.97 2.70
CA LEU A 81 10.45 -6.67 1.46
C LEU A 81 11.25 -7.95 1.69
N THR A 82 12.19 -7.94 2.64
CA THR A 82 12.98 -9.12 3.03
C THR A 82 12.10 -10.21 3.64
N ASN A 83 11.10 -9.83 4.43
CA ASN A 83 10.16 -10.75 5.06
C ASN A 83 9.12 -11.28 4.07
N PHE A 84 8.53 -10.41 3.24
CA PHE A 84 7.49 -10.79 2.28
C PHE A 84 8.03 -11.56 1.07
N LYS A 85 9.26 -11.26 0.64
CA LYS A 85 9.95 -11.86 -0.51
C LYS A 85 9.12 -11.79 -1.80
N PRO A 86 8.73 -10.59 -2.27
CA PRO A 86 7.91 -10.47 -3.47
C PRO A 86 8.62 -11.01 -4.71
N ASP A 87 7.86 -11.64 -5.58
CA ASP A 87 8.29 -11.95 -6.95
C ASP A 87 8.06 -10.72 -7.86
N VAL A 88 7.08 -9.87 -7.51
CA VAL A 88 6.74 -8.63 -8.22
C VAL A 88 6.44 -7.52 -7.21
N ILE A 89 6.91 -6.31 -7.51
CA ILE A 89 6.56 -5.08 -6.77
C ILE A 89 5.77 -4.16 -7.69
N ILE A 90 4.63 -3.66 -7.23
CA ILE A 90 3.81 -2.64 -7.93
C ILE A 90 3.72 -1.43 -7.02
N HIS A 91 4.25 -0.29 -7.47
CA HIS A 91 4.33 0.92 -6.67
C HIS A 91 3.21 1.90 -7.03
N LEU A 92 2.22 2.08 -6.15
CA LEU A 92 1.08 3.01 -6.37
C LEU A 92 0.91 4.02 -5.23
N ALA A 93 1.73 3.96 -4.19
CA ALA A 93 1.71 4.95 -3.13
C ALA A 93 2.21 6.30 -3.67
N ALA A 94 1.45 7.36 -3.41
CA ALA A 94 1.80 8.74 -3.72
C ALA A 94 0.95 9.67 -2.84
N GLN A 95 1.44 10.87 -2.58
CA GLN A 95 0.59 12.00 -2.21
C GLN A 95 0.11 12.68 -3.50
N THR A 96 -1.17 12.42 -3.83
CA THR A 96 -1.83 12.80 -5.08
C THR A 96 -2.49 14.18 -5.03
N SER A 97 -2.68 14.75 -3.82
CA SER A 97 -3.35 16.04 -3.66
C SER A 97 -2.49 17.20 -4.15
N VAL A 98 -2.93 17.82 -5.25
CA VAL A 98 -2.28 19.01 -5.82
C VAL A 98 -2.34 20.20 -4.85
N ALA A 99 -3.46 20.40 -4.14
CA ALA A 99 -3.56 21.49 -3.17
C ALA A 99 -2.59 21.31 -1.99
N TYR A 100 -2.40 20.06 -1.55
CA TYR A 100 -1.48 19.73 -0.47
C TYR A 100 -0.01 19.98 -0.84
N SER A 101 0.35 19.72 -2.10
CA SER A 101 1.74 19.87 -2.57
C SER A 101 2.25 21.31 -2.53
N PHE A 102 1.37 22.32 -2.57
CA PHE A 102 1.77 23.72 -2.43
C PHE A 102 2.27 24.10 -1.03
N THR A 103 1.82 23.38 0.00
CA THR A 103 2.17 23.69 1.41
C THR A 103 3.10 22.65 2.04
N HIS A 104 3.20 21.44 1.47
CA HIS A 104 3.97 20.32 2.00
C HIS A 104 4.93 19.75 0.94
N THR A 105 5.70 20.63 0.29
CA THR A 105 6.56 20.29 -0.85
C THR A 105 7.58 19.19 -0.54
N THR A 106 8.26 19.27 0.62
CA THR A 106 9.26 18.27 1.03
C THR A 106 8.64 16.88 1.23
N GLU A 107 7.46 16.80 1.82
CA GLU A 107 6.77 15.53 2.02
C GLU A 107 6.37 14.92 0.67
N VAL A 108 5.77 15.72 -0.21
CA VAL A 108 5.40 15.27 -1.56
C VAL A 108 6.62 14.80 -2.35
N PHE A 109 7.75 15.49 -2.25
CA PHE A 109 8.99 15.11 -2.93
C PHE A 109 9.59 13.81 -2.36
N ASN A 110 9.44 13.55 -1.07
CA ASN A 110 9.98 12.34 -0.45
C ASN A 110 9.10 11.10 -0.69
N VAL A 111 7.78 11.29 -0.85
CA VAL A 111 6.81 10.21 -1.00
C VAL A 111 6.61 9.77 -2.45
N ASN A 112 6.61 10.72 -3.40
CA ASN A 112 6.35 10.48 -4.82
C ASN A 112 7.63 10.18 -5.61
#